data_AF-A0A951RVH7-F1
#
_entry.id   AF-A0A951RVH7-F1
#
_cell.length_a   1.000
_cell.length_b   1.000
_cell.length_c   1.000
_cell.angle_alpha   90.00
_cell.angle_beta   90.00
_cell.angle_gamma   90.00
#
_symmetry.space_group_name_H-M   'P 1'
#
loop_
_entity.id
_entity.type
_entity.pdbx_description
1 polymer ?
#
loop_
_entity_poly.entity_id
_entity_poly.type
_entity_poly.pdbx_seq_one_letter_code
_entity_poly.pdbx_strand_id
1 'polypeptide(L)'
;MKADQYFATKAEMTAEARAFRSMDDRNWYVRTSFECGHQEEHKKPGILLIRNERVIRRLILCKRCKNRVRALDFMTVTPEPEENENTHRI
;
A
#
# COMPACT_ATOMS: atom_id res chain seq x y z
N MET A 1 -4.74 -11.64 -2.06
CA MET A 1 -5.11 -10.21 -2.18
C MET A 1 -3.85 -9.38 -1.92
N LYS A 2 -3.57 -8.32 -2.68
CA LYS A 2 -2.43 -7.45 -2.35
C LYS A 2 -2.69 -6.71 -1.03
N ALA A 3 -1.62 -6.29 -0.35
CA ALA A 3 -1.71 -5.48 0.84
C ALA A 3 -2.49 -4.17 0.60
N ASP A 4 -3.11 -3.66 1.66
CA ASP A 4 -3.84 -2.40 1.63
C ASP A 4 -2.91 -1.23 1.33
N GLN A 5 -3.39 -0.32 0.48
CA GLN A 5 -2.64 0.88 0.12
C GLN A 5 -3.29 2.10 0.76
N TYR A 6 -2.50 2.84 1.53
CA TYR A 6 -2.98 3.97 2.31
C TYR A 6 -2.64 5.30 1.65
N PHE A 7 -3.60 6.23 1.65
CA PHE A 7 -3.47 7.54 1.03
C PHE A 7 -3.65 8.65 2.06
N ALA A 8 -2.98 9.79 1.82
CA ALA A 8 -3.09 10.96 2.67
C ALA A 8 -4.26 11.85 2.24
N THR A 9 -4.55 11.88 0.94
CA THR A 9 -5.60 12.71 0.36
C THR A 9 -6.56 11.88 -0.49
N LYS A 10 -7.81 12.33 -0.55
CA LYS A 10 -8.84 11.73 -1.40
C LYS A 10 -8.49 11.85 -2.89
N ALA A 11 -7.79 12.92 -3.27
CA ALA A 11 -7.36 13.16 -4.64
C ALA A 11 -6.38 12.08 -5.12
N GLU A 12 -5.32 11.80 -4.35
CA GLU A 12 -4.36 10.73 -4.65
C GLU A 12 -5.05 9.37 -4.79
N MET A 13 -5.89 9.02 -3.80
CA MET A 13 -6.63 7.76 -3.78
C MET A 13 -7.54 7.59 -5.00
N THR A 14 -8.21 8.68 -5.41
CA THR A 14 -9.13 8.66 -6.56
C THR A 14 -8.35 8.62 -7.88
N ALA A 15 -7.21 9.29 -7.96
CA ALA A 15 -6.34 9.25 -9.13
C ALA A 15 -5.83 7.83 -9.40
N GLU A 16 -5.38 7.12 -8.34
CA GLU A 16 -4.97 5.71 -8.44
C GLU A 16 -6.09 4.82 -8.98
N ALA A 17 -7.31 4.96 -8.44
CA ALA A 17 -8.45 4.16 -8.89
C ALA A 17 -8.84 4.44 -10.36
N ARG A 18 -8.75 5.70 -10.79
CA ARG A 18 -8.99 6.09 -12.18
C ARG A 18 -7.93 5.53 -13.12
N ALA A 19 -6.66 5.65 -12.74
CA ALA A 19 -5.54 5.06 -13.49
C ALA A 19 -5.69 3.54 -13.59
N PHE A 20 -6.13 2.88 -12.52
CA PHE A 20 -6.43 1.45 -12.54
C PHE A 20 -7.52 1.09 -13.54
N ARG A 21 -8.63 1.83 -13.57
CA ARG A 21 -9.71 1.63 -14.55
C ARG A 21 -9.24 1.84 -15.99
N SER A 22 -8.37 2.82 -16.25
CA SER A 22 -7.93 3.11 -17.62
C SER A 22 -6.94 2.09 -18.20
N MET A 23 -6.36 1.21 -17.38
CA MET A 23 -5.39 0.22 -17.85
C MET A 23 -6.02 -0.96 -18.63
N ASP A 24 -7.25 -1.36 -18.30
CA ASP A 24 -7.94 -2.51 -18.92
C ASP A 24 -9.45 -2.41 -18.68
N ASP A 25 -10.27 -2.75 -19.67
CA ASP A 25 -11.73 -2.71 -19.56
C ASP A 25 -12.32 -3.69 -18.53
N ARG A 26 -11.53 -4.68 -18.10
CA ARG A 26 -11.85 -5.63 -17.03
C ARG A 26 -11.44 -5.14 -15.64
N ASN A 27 -10.88 -3.93 -15.52
CA ASN A 27 -10.55 -3.30 -14.23
C ASN A 27 -11.66 -2.39 -13.75
N TRP A 28 -12.19 -2.61 -12.55
CA TRP A 28 -13.36 -1.92 -12.02
C TRP A 28 -12.98 -1.39 -10.64
N TYR A 29 -13.64 -0.32 -10.19
CA TYR A 29 -13.47 0.12 -8.81
C TYR A 29 -14.78 0.51 -8.17
N VAL A 30 -14.90 0.25 -6.87
CA VAL A 30 -16.09 0.55 -6.08
C VAL A 30 -15.69 1.41 -4.89
N ARG A 31 -16.36 2.55 -4.71
CA ARG A 31 -16.18 3.39 -3.53
C ARG A 31 -16.93 2.77 -2.35
N THR A 32 -16.27 2.69 -1.20
CA THR A 32 -16.84 2.11 0.01
C THR A 32 -16.14 2.70 1.25
N SER A 33 -16.35 2.07 2.41
CA SER A 33 -15.63 2.37 3.65
C SER A 33 -15.02 1.09 4.23
N PHE A 34 -13.89 1.24 4.93
CA PHE A 34 -13.18 0.14 5.59
C PHE A 34 -12.82 0.52 7.01
N GLU A 35 -12.63 -0.48 7.87
CA GLU A 35 -12.02 -0.31 9.18
C GLU A 35 -10.50 -0.15 9.01
N CYS A 36 -9.86 0.88 9.59
CA CYS A 36 -8.38 1.00 9.62
C CYS A 36 -7.91 0.52 10.99
N GLY A 37 -7.06 -0.51 11.04
CA GLY A 37 -6.58 -1.11 12.29
C GLY A 37 -5.67 -0.25 13.19
N HIS A 38 -5.52 1.06 12.92
CA HIS A 38 -4.75 1.96 13.80
C HIS A 38 -5.62 2.65 14.86
N GLN A 39 -6.94 2.57 14.73
CA GLN A 39 -7.89 3.10 15.69
C GLN A 39 -9.13 2.19 15.61
N GLU A 40 -9.43 1.49 16.70
CA GLU A 40 -10.63 0.66 16.80
C GLU A 40 -11.87 1.53 16.48
N GLU A 41 -12.82 0.96 15.74
CA GLU A 41 -14.14 1.55 15.40
C GLU A 41 -14.19 2.78 14.48
N HIS A 42 -13.12 3.11 13.74
CA HIS A 42 -13.21 4.17 12.72
C HIS A 42 -13.33 3.62 11.29
N LYS A 43 -14.55 3.67 10.73
CA LYS A 43 -14.76 3.53 9.28
C LYS A 43 -14.09 4.69 8.54
N LYS A 44 -13.16 4.37 7.65
CA LYS A 44 -12.47 5.33 6.77
C LYS A 44 -12.97 5.15 5.33
N PRO A 45 -13.08 6.25 4.55
CA PRO A 45 -13.36 6.16 3.13
C PRO A 45 -12.31 5.32 2.41
N GLY A 46 -12.74 4.54 1.42
CA GLY A 46 -11.84 3.73 0.62
C GLY A 46 -12.42 3.34 -0.74
N ILE A 47 -11.60 2.63 -1.51
CA ILE A 47 -11.95 2.14 -2.84
C ILE A 47 -11.46 0.69 -2.97
N LEU A 48 -12.34 -0.21 -3.42
CA LEU A 48 -11.97 -1.55 -3.86
C LEU A 48 -11.51 -1.51 -5.31
N LEU A 49 -10.34 -2.08 -5.60
CA LEU A 49 -9.90 -2.37 -6.96
C LEU A 49 -10.25 -3.82 -7.30
N ILE A 50 -10.98 -4.01 -8.39
CA ILE A 50 -11.52 -5.30 -8.82
C ILE A 50 -11.05 -5.59 -10.23
N ARG A 51 -10.61 -6.82 -10.51
CA ARG A 51 -10.30 -7.30 -11.86
C ARG A 51 -10.77 -8.73 -12.01
N ASN A 52 -11.45 -9.04 -13.12
CA ASN A 52 -12.01 -10.37 -13.39
C ASN A 52 -12.81 -10.88 -12.17
N GLU A 53 -13.71 -10.04 -11.65
CA GLU A 53 -14.57 -10.33 -10.49
C GLU A 53 -13.84 -10.61 -9.16
N ARG A 54 -12.53 -10.37 -9.11
CA ARG A 54 -11.71 -10.57 -7.91
C ARG A 54 -11.23 -9.25 -7.35
N VAL A 55 -11.33 -9.08 -6.03
CA VAL A 55 -10.73 -7.96 -5.32
C VAL A 55 -9.20 -8.12 -5.35
N ILE A 56 -8.53 -7.16 -5.98
CA ILE A 56 -7.07 -7.18 -6.13
C ILE A 56 -6.40 -6.40 -4.99
N ARG A 57 -6.97 -5.26 -4.60
CA ARG A 57 -6.39 -4.33 -3.62
C ARG A 57 -7.45 -3.44 -3.01
N ARG A 58 -7.26 -3.04 -1.75
CA ARG A 58 -8.04 -1.99 -1.07
C ARG A 58 -7.23 -0.70 -0.99
N LEU A 59 -7.84 0.41 -1.38
CA LEU A 59 -7.27 1.76 -1.21
C LEU A 59 -8.00 2.42 -0.03
N ILE A 60 -7.25 2.91 0.97
CA ILE A 60 -7.83 3.42 2.22
C ILE A 60 -7.33 4.83 2.48
N LEU A 61 -8.24 5.76 2.76
CA LEU A 61 -7.88 7.13 3.13
C LEU A 61 -7.52 7.20 4.61
N CYS A 62 -6.22 7.10 4.91
CA CYS A 62 -5.71 7.27 6.26
C CYS A 62 -4.25 7.74 6.27
N LYS A 63 -4.04 8.99 6.68
CA LYS A 63 -2.71 9.61 6.85
C LYS A 63 -1.84 8.86 7.86
N ARG A 64 -2.40 8.42 8.98
CA ARG A 64 -1.67 7.70 10.04
C ARG A 64 -1.21 6.32 9.59
N CYS A 65 -2.12 5.53 9.00
CA CYS A 65 -1.79 4.23 8.39
C CYS A 65 -0.73 4.41 7.26
N LYS A 66 -0.81 5.46 6.41
CA LYS A 66 0.21 5.79 5.38
C LYS A 66 1.59 6.06 5.98
N ASN A 67 1.66 6.90 7.02
CA ASN A 67 2.93 7.24 7.66
C ASN A 67 3.57 6.04 8.37
N ARG A 68 2.76 5.14 8.94
CA ARG A 68 3.25 3.91 9.60
C ARG A 68 3.89 2.94 8.61
N VAL A 69 3.25 2.71 7.45
CA VAL A 69 3.83 1.86 6.39
C VAL A 69 5.14 2.46 5.89
N ARG A 70 5.16 3.78 5.61
CA ARG A 70 6.37 4.47 5.19
C ARG A 70 7.51 4.32 6.20
N ALA A 71 7.23 4.39 7.51
CA ALA A 71 8.24 4.20 8.55
C ALA A 71 8.80 2.77 8.61
N LEU A 72 7.97 1.76 8.37
CA LEU A 72 8.40 0.36 8.31
C LEU A 72 9.33 0.11 7.10
N ASP A 73 9.02 0.68 5.94
CA ASP A 73 9.86 0.56 4.74
C ASP A 73 11.27 1.13 4.95
N PHE A 74 11.42 2.14 5.81
CA PHE A 74 12.73 2.71 6.15
C PHE A 74 13.54 1.83 7.12
N MET A 75 12.90 1.02 7.96
CA MET A 75 13.59 0.19 8.95
C MET A 75 14.18 -1.09 8.37
N THR A 76 13.74 -1.51 7.17
CA THR A 76 14.23 -2.73 6.50
C THR A 76 15.49 -2.51 5.66
N VAL A 77 16.06 -1.31 5.66
CA VAL A 77 17.33 -1.01 4.98
C VAL A 77 18.46 -1.04 6.01
N THR A 78 18.78 -2.21 6.55
CA THR A 78 20.10 -2.45 7.13
C THR A 78 21.00 -2.95 6.01
N PRO A 79 22.00 -2.18 5.55
CA PRO A 79 23.04 -2.74 4.68
C PRO A 79 23.78 -3.79 5.50
N GLU A 80 23.84 -5.03 4.99
CA GLU A 80 24.69 -6.08 5.52
C GLU A 80 26.16 -5.57 5.46
N PRO A 81 26.95 -5.71 6.53
CA PRO A 81 28.37 -5.39 6.45
C PRO A 81 29.05 -6.41 5.53
N GLU A 82 29.62 -5.94 4.41
CA GLU A 82 30.50 -6.74 3.57
C GLU A 82 31.70 -7.21 4.41
N GLU A 83 31.75 -8.51 4.71
CA GLU A 83 32.93 -9.14 5.32
C GLU A 83 34.08 -9.10 4.32
N ASN A 84 35.04 -8.23 4.61
CA ASN A 84 36.28 -8.07 3.86
C ASN A 84 37.22 -9.25 4.22
N GLU A 85 37.16 -10.35 3.47
CA GLU A 85 38.11 -11.45 3.58
C GLU A 85 39.49 -10.99 3.07
N ASN A 86 40.29 -10.45 3.99
CA ASN A 86 41.73 -10.36 3.81
C ASN A 86 42.42 -11.09 4.96
N THR A 87 42.74 -12.37 4.76
CA THR A 87 43.68 -13.08 5.63
C THR A 87 44.71 -13.86 4.81
N HIS A 88 45.93 -13.31 4.85
CA HIS A 88 47.24 -13.95 4.82
C HIS A 88 47.37 -15.33 4.16
N ARG A 89 48.03 -15.37 3.01
CA ARG A 89 48.87 -16.52 2.63
C ARG A 89 50.34 -16.20 2.92
N ILE A 90 50.93 -17.10 3.70
CA ILE A 90 52.35 -17.20 4.09
C ILE A 90 53.18 -17.56 2.87
#